data_AF-A0A832RHQ0-F1
#
_entry.id   AF-A0A832RHQ0-F1
#
_cell.length_a   1.000
_cell.length_b   1.000
_cell.length_c   1.000
_cell.angle_alpha   90.00
_cell.angle_beta   90.00
_cell.angle_gamma   90.00
#
_symmetry.space_group_name_H-M   'P 1'
#
loop_
_entity.id
_entity.type
_entity.pdbx_description
1 polymer ?
#
loop_
_entity_poly.entity_id
_entity_poly.type
_entity_poly.pdbx_seq_one_letter_code
_entity_poly.pdbx_strand_id
1 'polypeptide(L)'
;MDVVPEKRLALFAEMENRYEKKDVDYFVSLLTHDDYVVRTRATCILVDFGGEDKIPYIAKVLKNDDNELVRHEAAFSLGQMGYRSAIPHLEDA
;
A
#
# COMPACT_ATOMS: atom_id res chain seq x y z
N MET A 1 -1.71 -11.10 -28.29
CA MET A 1 -2.15 -9.98 -27.44
C MET A 1 -2.14 -10.55 -26.04
N ASP A 2 -0.98 -10.55 -25.38
CA ASP A 2 -0.90 -11.05 -24.00
C ASP A 2 -1.47 -9.95 -23.10
N VAL A 3 -2.73 -10.15 -22.71
CA VAL A 3 -3.54 -9.11 -22.06
C VAL A 3 -3.03 -8.81 -20.63
N VAL A 4 -2.20 -9.68 -20.04
CA VAL A 4 -1.45 -9.44 -18.79
C VAL A 4 -0.13 -10.21 -18.85
N PRO A 5 1.04 -9.59 -18.58
CA PRO A 5 2.32 -10.31 -18.53
C PRO A 5 2.29 -11.43 -17.48
N GLU A 6 2.78 -12.63 -17.81
CA GLU A 6 2.81 -13.78 -16.88
C GLU A 6 3.42 -13.44 -15.51
N LYS A 7 4.46 -12.59 -15.51
CA LYS A 7 5.11 -12.09 -14.30
C LYS A 7 4.13 -11.37 -13.36
N ARG A 8 3.17 -10.62 -13.91
CA ARG A 8 2.17 -9.88 -13.12
C ARG A 8 1.12 -10.80 -12.54
N LEU A 9 0.74 -11.86 -13.27
CA LEU A 9 -0.14 -12.91 -12.75
C LEU A 9 0.53 -13.68 -11.60
N ALA A 10 1.79 -14.07 -11.78
CA ALA A 10 2.57 -14.74 -10.74
C ALA A 10 2.72 -13.87 -9.49
N LEU A 11 2.99 -12.57 -9.66
CA LEU A 11 3.07 -11.62 -8.55
C LEU A 11 1.75 -11.53 -7.79
N PHE A 12 0.61 -11.45 -8.47
CA PHE A 12 -0.68 -11.38 -7.78
C PHE A 12 -1.05 -12.69 -7.07
N ALA A 13 -0.68 -13.84 -7.63
CA ALA A 13 -0.82 -15.12 -6.94
C ALA A 13 0.06 -15.18 -5.67
N GLU A 14 1.29 -14.68 -5.72
CA GLU A 14 2.15 -14.57 -4.53
C GLU A 14 1.56 -13.59 -3.50
N MET A 15 1.06 -12.43 -3.94
CA MET A 15 0.37 -11.48 -3.06
C MET A 15 -0.82 -12.13 -2.36
N GLU A 16 -1.63 -12.93 -3.06
CA GLU A 16 -2.74 -13.66 -2.44
C GLU A 16 -2.25 -14.64 -1.36
N ASN A 17 -1.22 -15.43 -1.66
CA ASN A 17 -0.64 -16.35 -0.68
C ASN A 17 -0.06 -15.63 0.56
N ARG A 18 0.58 -14.46 0.36
CA ARG A 18 1.15 -13.64 1.43
C ARG A 18 0.08 -12.94 2.25
N TYR A 19 -1.02 -12.55 1.61
CA TYR A 19 -2.19 -11.98 2.26
C TYR A 19 -2.81 -12.95 3.27
N GLU A 20 -3.01 -14.21 2.87
CA GLU A 20 -3.54 -15.26 3.77
C GLU A 20 -2.68 -15.47 5.02
N LYS A 21 -1.35 -15.26 4.90
CA LYS A 21 -0.38 -15.37 5.99
C LYS A 21 -0.24 -14.10 6.83
N LYS A 22 -0.93 -13.01 6.46
CA LYS A 22 -0.76 -11.67 7.05
C LYS A 22 0.71 -11.22 7.08
N ASP A 23 1.43 -11.48 5.99
CA ASP A 23 2.86 -11.15 5.86
C ASP A 23 3.06 -9.64 5.64
N VAL A 24 3.04 -8.87 6.73
CA VAL A 24 3.14 -7.40 6.71
C VAL A 24 4.43 -6.95 6.03
N ASP A 25 5.57 -7.58 6.34
CA ASP A 25 6.88 -7.20 5.82
C ASP A 25 6.95 -7.34 4.29
N TYR A 26 6.34 -8.40 3.75
CA TYR A 26 6.21 -8.56 2.31
C TYR A 26 5.48 -7.38 1.66
N PHE A 27 4.33 -6.97 2.19
CA PHE A 27 3.58 -5.84 1.60
C PHE A 27 4.25 -4.48 1.83
N VAL A 28 4.95 -4.29 2.95
CA VAL A 28 5.79 -3.10 3.16
C VAL A 28 6.88 -3.01 2.08
N SER A 29 7.49 -4.13 1.69
CA SER A 29 8.49 -4.15 0.61
C SER A 29 7.92 -3.72 -0.74
N LEU A 30 6.64 -4.03 -1.00
CA LEU A 30 5.95 -3.69 -2.25
C LEU A 30 5.55 -2.21 -2.37
N LEU A 31 5.64 -1.42 -1.30
CA LEU A 31 5.37 0.03 -1.34
C LEU A 31 6.39 0.83 -2.17
N THR A 32 7.46 0.19 -2.64
CA THR A 32 8.48 0.80 -3.51
C THR A 32 8.61 0.11 -4.87
N HIS A 33 7.63 -0.74 -5.22
CA HIS A 33 7.62 -1.47 -6.49
C HIS A 33 7.45 -0.53 -7.69
N ASP A 34 8.10 -0.83 -8.82
CA ASP A 34 8.10 0.02 -10.02
C ASP A 34 6.69 0.25 -10.61
N ASP A 35 5.85 -0.79 -10.55
CA ASP A 35 4.45 -0.72 -10.98
C ASP A 35 3.57 -0.06 -9.91
N TYR A 36 3.03 1.12 -10.21
CA TYR A 36 2.16 1.87 -9.31
C TYR A 36 0.91 1.08 -8.88
N VAL A 37 0.40 0.16 -9.72
CA VAL A 37 -0.77 -0.67 -9.37
C VAL A 37 -0.43 -1.64 -8.24
N VAL A 38 0.81 -2.14 -8.22
CA VAL A 38 1.30 -3.00 -7.13
C VAL A 38 1.42 -2.20 -5.85
N ARG A 39 1.96 -0.98 -5.92
CA ARG A 39 2.07 -0.08 -4.75
C ARG A 39 0.69 0.27 -4.18
N THR A 40 -0.27 0.67 -5.02
CA THR A 40 -1.66 0.92 -4.61
C THR A 40 -2.24 -0.30 -3.89
N ARG A 41 -2.10 -1.49 -4.47
CA ARG A 41 -2.66 -2.71 -3.88
C ARG A 41 -1.99 -3.09 -2.55
N ALA A 42 -0.67 -2.90 -2.45
CA ALA A 42 0.06 -3.10 -1.20
C ALA A 42 -0.40 -2.12 -0.10
N THR A 43 -0.60 -0.84 -0.44
CA THR A 43 -1.20 0.16 0.46
C THR A 43 -2.56 -0.30 0.99
N CYS A 44 -3.49 -0.69 0.10
CA CYS A 44 -4.83 -1.14 0.53
C CYS A 44 -4.77 -2.38 1.43
N ILE A 45 -3.88 -3.34 1.13
CA ILE A 45 -3.73 -4.57 1.93
C ILE A 45 -3.19 -4.27 3.34
N LEU A 46 -2.19 -3.39 3.46
CA LEU A 46 -1.67 -2.99 4.77
C LEU A 46 -2.74 -2.30 5.64
N VAL A 47 -3.64 -1.56 5.00
CA VAL A 47 -4.77 -0.90 5.67
C VAL A 47 -5.81 -1.92 6.12
N ASP A 48 -6.12 -2.90 5.28
CA ASP A 48 -7.03 -4.00 5.60
C ASP A 48 -6.51 -4.87 6.76
N PHE A 49 -5.20 -5.11 6.82
CA PHE A 49 -4.56 -5.74 7.98
C PHE A 49 -4.74 -4.93 9.27
N GLY A 50 -4.83 -3.60 9.14
CA GLY A 50 -5.04 -2.68 10.23
C GLY A 50 -3.85 -2.59 11.20
N GLY A 51 -4.07 -1.79 12.24
CA GLY A 51 -3.06 -1.51 13.26
C GLY A 51 -2.37 -0.16 13.03
N GLU A 52 -2.21 0.56 14.14
CA GLU A 52 -1.58 1.88 14.15
C GLU A 52 -0.09 1.83 13.76
N ASP A 53 0.54 0.65 13.88
CA ASP A 53 1.92 0.40 13.46
C ASP A 53 2.12 0.53 11.94
N LYS A 54 1.04 0.59 11.14
CA LYS A 54 1.13 0.75 9.68
C LYS A 54 1.15 2.21 9.25
N ILE A 55 0.71 3.12 10.12
CA ILE A 55 0.62 4.56 9.84
C ILE A 55 1.93 5.13 9.28
N PRO A 56 3.13 4.84 9.84
CA PRO A 56 4.38 5.40 9.31
C PRO A 56 4.68 4.97 7.86
N TYR A 57 4.31 3.73 7.49
CA TYR A 57 4.53 3.23 6.13
C TYR A 57 3.61 3.93 5.13
N ILE A 58 2.31 4.03 5.45
CA ILE A 58 1.33 4.67 4.57
C ILE A 58 1.58 6.19 4.49
N ALA A 59 1.97 6.83 5.58
CA ALA A 59 2.40 8.24 5.59
C ALA A 59 3.62 8.48 4.69
N LYS A 60 4.58 7.54 4.66
CA LYS A 60 5.73 7.64 3.75
C LYS A 60 5.30 7.58 2.29
N VAL A 61 4.34 6.72 1.94
CA VAL A 61 3.76 6.64 0.59
C VAL A 61 3.07 7.95 0.23
N LEU A 62 2.21 8.48 1.11
CA LEU A 62 1.53 9.74 0.92
C LEU A 62 2.51 10.88 0.57
N LYS A 63 3.65 10.96 1.24
CA LYS A 63 4.59 12.09 1.07
C LYS A 63 5.58 11.93 -0.07
N ASN A 64 5.94 10.70 -0.44
CA ASN A 64 7.12 10.45 -1.28
C ASN A 64 6.83 9.68 -2.57
N ASP A 65 5.61 9.15 -2.76
CA ASP A 65 5.30 8.42 -3.98
C ASP A 65 5.22 9.39 -5.18
N ASP A 66 5.83 8.99 -6.30
CA ASP A 66 5.87 9.79 -7.52
C ASP A 66 4.50 9.85 -8.23
N ASN A 67 3.65 8.85 -8.00
CA ASN A 67 2.35 8.74 -8.63
C ASN A 67 1.24 9.35 -7.77
N GLU A 68 0.50 10.32 -8.33
CA GLU A 68 -0.55 11.04 -7.61
C GLU A 68 -1.72 10.15 -7.17
N LEU A 69 -2.03 9.09 -7.93
CA LEU A 69 -3.08 8.13 -7.56
C LEU A 69 -2.66 7.29 -6.34
N VAL A 70 -1.37 6.94 -6.24
CA VAL A 70 -0.86 6.20 -5.09
C VAL A 70 -0.85 7.09 -3.85
N ARG A 71 -0.45 8.36 -3.98
CA ARG A 71 -0.57 9.35 -2.88
C ARG A 71 -2.02 9.56 -2.45
N HIS A 72 -2.95 9.67 -3.39
CA HIS A 72 -4.38 9.78 -3.12
C HIS A 72 -4.89 8.57 -2.31
N GLU A 73 -4.56 7.35 -2.74
CA GLU A 73 -4.94 6.13 -2.02
C GLU A 73 -4.37 6.12 -0.60
N ALA A 74 -3.12 6.53 -0.42
CA ALA A 74 -2.50 6.61 0.90
C ALA A 74 -3.20 7.63 1.82
N ALA A 75 -3.56 8.81 1.31
CA ALA A 75 -4.34 9.80 2.07
C ALA A 75 -5.72 9.26 2.46
N PHE A 76 -6.44 8.66 1.50
CA PHE A 76 -7.75 8.06 1.73
C PHE A 76 -7.67 6.95 2.79
N SER A 77 -6.69 6.07 2.65
CA SER A 77 -6.39 4.97 3.56
C SER A 77 -6.12 5.43 4.99
N LEU A 78 -5.24 6.43 5.18
CA LEU A 78 -4.95 7.00 6.50
C LEU A 78 -6.21 7.58 7.16
N GLY A 79 -7.07 8.25 6.37
CA GLY A 79 -8.37 8.72 6.85
C GLY A 79 -9.32 7.58 7.24
N GLN A 80 -9.37 6.51 6.43
CA GLN A 80 -10.21 5.34 6.66
C GLN A 80 -9.79 4.56 7.92
N MET A 81 -8.49 4.49 8.21
CA MET A 81 -7.97 3.81 9.41
C MET A 81 -8.41 4.48 10.72
N GLY A 82 -8.69 5.79 10.70
CA GLY A 82 -9.27 6.52 11.84
C GLY A 82 -8.34 6.71 13.05
N TYR A 83 -7.04 6.43 12.93
CA TYR A 83 -6.07 6.66 14.02
C TYR A 83 -5.67 8.12 14.10
N ARG A 84 -5.70 8.71 15.31
CA ARG A 84 -5.29 10.11 15.52
C ARG A 84 -3.82 10.36 15.22
N SER A 85 -2.96 9.35 15.34
CA SER A 85 -1.55 9.42 14.93
C SER A 85 -1.34 9.67 13.43
N ALA A 86 -2.37 9.44 12.59
CA ALA A 86 -2.33 9.78 11.18
C ALA A 86 -2.47 11.29 10.92
N ILE A 87 -3.08 12.04 11.84
CA ILE A 87 -3.43 13.46 11.62
C ILE A 87 -2.21 14.30 11.25
N PRO A 88 -1.08 14.26 12.00
CA PRO A 88 0.08 15.08 11.65
C PRO A 88 0.59 14.79 10.24
N HIS A 89 0.52 13.53 9.80
CA HIS A 89 0.96 13.10 8.48
C HIS A 89 0.02 13.53 7.34
N LEU A 90 -1.27 13.73 7.64
CA LEU A 90 -2.25 14.24 6.69
C LEU A 90 -2.19 15.77 6.58
N GLU A 91 -1.85 16.46 7.68
CA GLU A 91 -1.75 17.92 7.72
C GLU A 91 -0.51 18.48 7.00
N ASP A 92 0.60 17.73 7.00
CA ASP A 92 1.89 18.14 6.47
C ASP A 92 2.31 17.42 5.17
N ALA A 93 1.36 16.71 4.53
CA ALA A 93 1.55 16.00 3.27
C ALA A 93 1.58 16.89 2.03
#